data_AF-A0AB73IL16-F1
#
_entry.id   AF-A0AB73IL16-F1
#
_cell.length_a   1.000
_cell.length_b   1.000
_cell.length_c   1.000
_cell.angle_alpha   90.00
_cell.angle_beta   90.00
_cell.angle_gamma   90.00
#
_symmetry.space_group_name_H-M   'P 1'
#
loop_
_entity.id
_entity.type
_entity.pdbx_description
1 polymer ?
#
loop_
_entity_poly.entity_id
_entity_poly.type
_entity_poly.pdbx_seq_one_letter_code
_entity_poly.pdbx_strand_id
1 'polypeptide(L)'
;MSAITEESKPDAATESAEKPAGVIPAAGNATPVEPASLVTDGADGGEIEAELQQMEEAANTLQKEGMISDSEAAEKREQVARTRKLFRELSPAERVAIVQRRREIGRELMNRQLSGAAVVQATVRLNHTRLKPLFEQWWPYLNRMSINLQRFGRSTFGTEDLGTVTAWFEKQVGELEAYVEEQLNVAAGFREKTEGRMKEQGDIVFAPTVTKPSLDIQVEAYSRFSMRVLSLLLKFDKVMDHFDFLVWNGVRDQSDVDEETTRFLRKFHPVGVRGYMTHLRLMTTVRGR
;
A
#
# COMPACT_ATOMS: atom_id res chain seq x y z
N MET A 1 20.14 -11.00 76.05
CA MET A 1 20.34 -11.49 74.67
C MET A 1 21.27 -10.50 73.96
N SER A 2 22.30 -11.05 73.33
CA SER A 2 23.56 -10.47 72.82
C SER A 2 23.41 -9.24 71.90
N ALA A 3 24.19 -8.17 72.11
CA ALA A 3 25.47 -7.81 71.44
C ALA A 3 25.25 -7.12 70.06
N ILE A 4 25.48 -5.79 69.93
CA ILE A 4 26.73 -5.11 69.44
C ILE A 4 26.95 -5.34 67.93
N THR A 5 27.25 -4.42 67.00
CA THR A 5 27.32 -2.95 66.81
C THR A 5 27.67 -2.74 65.31
N GLU A 6 27.46 -1.52 64.80
CA GLU A 6 28.27 -0.77 63.80
C GLU A 6 28.51 -1.24 62.34
N GLU A 7 28.07 -0.34 61.44
CA GLU A 7 28.75 0.28 60.29
C GLU A 7 30.12 -0.25 59.81
N SER A 8 30.26 -0.38 58.47
CA SER A 8 31.29 0.32 57.67
C SER A 8 31.24 -0.03 56.16
N LYS A 9 31.20 1.01 55.31
CA LYS A 9 31.82 1.07 53.94
C LYS A 9 33.29 1.51 54.12
N PRO A 10 34.17 1.66 53.09
CA PRO A 10 34.27 1.15 51.71
C PRO A 10 35.66 0.49 51.45
N ASP A 11 35.97 0.04 50.21
CA ASP A 11 37.17 0.39 49.43
C ASP A 11 37.54 -0.59 48.30
N ALA A 12 38.21 -0.01 47.30
CA ALA A 12 38.63 -0.59 46.03
C ALA A 12 40.11 -1.05 46.04
N ALA A 13 40.45 -2.04 45.19
CA ALA A 13 41.77 -2.30 44.59
C ALA A 13 41.62 -3.45 43.56
N THR A 14 41.70 -3.23 42.23
CA THR A 14 42.87 -3.19 41.31
C THR A 14 43.62 -4.51 41.07
N GLU A 15 43.62 -4.95 39.79
CA GLU A 15 44.68 -5.61 38.96
C GLU A 15 44.05 -6.66 38.02
N SER A 16 44.50 -6.99 36.81
CA SER A 16 45.29 -6.35 35.73
C SER A 16 45.23 -7.30 34.50
N ALA A 17 45.19 -6.70 33.32
CA ALA A 17 45.46 -7.16 31.94
C ALA A 17 45.72 -8.65 31.57
N GLU A 18 45.11 -9.10 30.46
CA GLU A 18 45.84 -9.77 29.35
C GLU A 18 45.09 -9.66 28.00
N LYS A 19 45.82 -9.28 26.95
CA LYS A 19 45.42 -9.24 25.52
C LYS A 19 45.73 -10.60 24.85
N PRO A 20 45.10 -10.90 23.69
CA PRO A 20 45.93 -11.07 22.47
C PRO A 20 45.34 -10.30 21.27
N ALA A 21 46.12 -9.48 20.55
CA ALA A 21 46.78 -9.81 19.28
C ALA A 21 45.77 -10.36 18.24
N GLY A 22 45.35 -9.63 17.21
CA GLY A 22 46.18 -8.93 16.23
C GLY A 22 46.18 -9.73 14.93
N VAL A 23 45.11 -9.62 14.13
CA VAL A 23 45.08 -10.13 12.75
C VAL A 23 44.68 -8.96 11.85
N ILE A 24 45.63 -8.55 11.01
CA ILE A 24 45.47 -7.56 9.95
C ILE A 24 44.75 -8.24 8.78
N PRO A 25 43.64 -7.73 8.24
CA PRO A 25 43.23 -8.10 6.90
C PRO A 25 43.92 -7.18 5.90
N ALA A 26 44.59 -7.82 4.95
CA ALA A 26 45.27 -7.20 3.83
C ALA A 26 44.33 -6.32 3.00
N ALA A 27 44.87 -5.19 2.54
CA ALA A 27 44.26 -4.35 1.52
C ALA A 27 44.17 -5.12 0.19
N GLY A 28 43.05 -5.81 -0.02
CA GLY A 28 42.65 -6.31 -1.33
C GLY A 28 41.74 -5.28 -1.98
N ASN A 29 42.11 -4.82 -3.16
CA ASN A 29 41.31 -3.96 -4.03
C ASN A 29 39.88 -4.49 -4.15
N ALA A 30 38.95 -3.91 -3.39
CA ALA A 30 37.54 -4.04 -3.65
C ALA A 30 37.23 -3.17 -4.88
N THR A 31 36.97 -3.84 -6.00
CA THR A 31 36.20 -3.25 -7.10
C THR A 31 34.98 -2.54 -6.52
N PRO A 32 34.60 -1.34 -7.02
CA PRO A 32 33.41 -0.67 -6.54
C PRO A 32 32.22 -1.59 -6.86
N VAL A 33 31.69 -2.23 -5.83
CA VAL A 33 30.37 -2.85 -5.89
C VAL A 33 29.43 -1.68 -6.04
N GLU A 34 28.87 -1.49 -7.23
CA GLU A 34 27.73 -0.60 -7.43
C GLU A 34 26.72 -0.91 -6.31
N PRO A 35 26.21 0.11 -5.62
CA PRO A 35 25.24 -0.14 -4.56
C PRO A 35 24.08 -0.90 -5.19
N ALA A 36 23.89 -2.15 -4.76
CA ALA A 36 22.71 -2.94 -5.07
C ALA A 36 21.50 -2.03 -4.86
N SER A 37 20.66 -1.87 -5.90
CA SER A 37 19.49 -1.01 -5.85
C SER A 37 18.67 -1.40 -4.62
N LEU A 38 18.74 -0.57 -3.59
CA LEU A 38 17.90 -0.69 -2.41
C LEU A 38 16.47 -0.56 -2.93
N VAL A 39 15.75 -1.67 -2.98
CA VAL A 39 14.32 -1.70 -3.29
C VAL A 39 13.65 -1.00 -2.12
N THR A 40 13.25 0.24 -2.33
CA THR A 40 12.67 1.11 -1.31
C THR A 40 11.20 0.80 -1.11
N ASP A 41 10.69 1.23 0.04
CA ASP A 41 9.37 0.99 0.60
C ASP A 41 8.20 1.72 -0.11
N GLY A 42 8.32 1.96 -1.43
CA GLY A 42 7.34 2.74 -2.19
C GLY A 42 7.36 4.23 -1.83
N ALA A 43 8.51 4.73 -1.39
CA ALA A 43 8.74 6.15 -1.09
C ALA A 43 9.77 6.80 -2.03
N ASP A 44 10.09 6.16 -3.17
CA ASP A 44 11.00 6.73 -4.14
C ASP A 44 10.30 7.68 -5.11
N GLY A 45 10.95 8.81 -5.36
CA GLY A 45 10.49 9.84 -6.30
C GLY A 45 10.21 9.34 -7.73
N GLY A 46 10.60 8.11 -8.07
CA GLY A 46 10.28 7.44 -9.35
C GLY A 46 8.85 6.90 -9.44
N GLU A 47 8.20 6.58 -8.32
CA GLU A 47 6.85 5.98 -8.32
C GLU A 47 5.78 7.01 -8.71
N ILE A 48 6.00 8.29 -8.39
CA ILE A 48 5.11 9.40 -8.77
C ILE A 48 5.34 9.84 -10.22
N GLU A 49 6.57 9.79 -10.73
CA GLU A 49 6.81 10.02 -12.16
C GLU A 49 6.17 8.91 -13.01
N ALA A 50 6.23 7.66 -12.52
CA ALA A 50 5.50 6.54 -13.08
C ALA A 50 3.97 6.73 -12.94
N GLU A 51 3.47 7.28 -11.82
CA GLU A 51 2.05 7.62 -11.63
C GLU A 51 1.59 8.71 -12.60
N LEU A 52 2.38 9.77 -12.82
CA LEU A 52 2.08 10.85 -13.75
C LEU A 52 2.14 10.37 -15.21
N GLN A 53 3.10 9.50 -15.54
CA GLN A 53 3.17 8.81 -16.82
C GLN A 53 1.95 7.91 -17.03
N GLN A 54 1.55 7.14 -16.01
CA GLN A 54 0.35 6.30 -16.06
C GLN A 54 -0.95 7.12 -16.12
N MET A 55 -1.00 8.30 -15.50
CA MET A 55 -2.14 9.22 -15.62
C MET A 55 -2.24 9.81 -17.03
N GLU A 56 -1.12 10.07 -17.70
CA GLU A 56 -1.08 10.50 -19.10
C GLU A 56 -1.48 9.37 -20.06
N GLU A 57 -0.97 8.16 -19.83
CA GLU A 57 -1.35 6.96 -20.59
C GLU A 57 -2.83 6.60 -20.36
N ALA A 58 -3.34 6.74 -19.14
CA ALA A 58 -4.75 6.60 -18.84
C ALA A 58 -5.58 7.69 -19.52
N ALA A 59 -5.15 8.95 -19.55
CA ALA A 59 -5.84 10.01 -20.28
C ALA A 59 -5.89 9.72 -21.80
N ASN A 60 -4.79 9.23 -22.38
CA ASN A 60 -4.74 8.82 -23.78
C ASN A 60 -5.61 7.58 -24.06
N THR A 61 -5.67 6.64 -23.12
CA THR A 61 -6.53 5.45 -23.20
C THR A 61 -8.00 5.85 -23.11
N LEU A 62 -8.35 6.74 -22.18
CA LEU A 62 -9.70 7.29 -22.03
C LEU A 62 -10.16 8.08 -23.26
N GLN A 63 -9.27 8.81 -23.92
CA GLN A 63 -9.56 9.47 -25.20
C GLN A 63 -9.77 8.44 -26.33
N LYS A 64 -8.88 7.44 -26.42
CA LYS A 64 -8.94 6.38 -27.45
C LYS A 64 -10.17 5.48 -27.30
N GLU A 65 -10.68 5.33 -26.07
CA GLU A 65 -11.92 4.63 -25.73
C GLU A 65 -13.17 5.54 -25.80
N GLY A 66 -13.02 6.82 -26.17
CA GLY A 66 -14.13 7.77 -26.33
C GLY A 66 -14.78 8.25 -25.03
N MET A 67 -14.11 8.07 -23.88
CA MET A 67 -14.64 8.39 -22.54
C MET A 67 -14.45 9.85 -22.13
N ILE A 68 -13.68 10.63 -22.89
CA ILE A 68 -13.49 12.08 -22.73
C ILE A 68 -13.39 12.69 -24.13
N SER A 69 -13.94 13.89 -24.30
CA SER A 69 -13.82 14.65 -25.55
C SER A 69 -12.36 15.02 -25.83
N ASP A 70 -12.02 15.30 -27.10
CA ASP A 70 -10.66 15.74 -27.48
C ASP A 70 -10.22 17.00 -26.73
N SER A 71 -11.17 17.89 -26.40
CA SER A 71 -10.94 19.08 -25.59
C SER A 71 -10.64 18.75 -24.13
N GLU A 72 -11.36 17.80 -23.53
CA GLU A 72 -11.13 17.38 -22.13
C GLU A 72 -9.85 16.55 -22.00
N ALA A 73 -9.52 15.75 -23.02
CA ALA A 73 -8.25 15.06 -23.12
C ALA A 73 -7.08 16.04 -23.24
N ALA A 74 -7.23 17.10 -24.04
CA ALA A 74 -6.24 18.16 -24.16
C ALA A 74 -6.08 18.96 -22.86
N GLU A 75 -7.18 19.32 -22.20
CA GLU A 75 -7.18 20.06 -20.94
C GLU A 75 -6.59 19.22 -19.79
N LYS A 76 -6.88 17.91 -19.75
CA LYS A 76 -6.23 16.97 -18.82
C LYS A 76 -4.76 16.76 -19.13
N ARG A 77 -4.35 16.64 -20.39
CA ARG A 77 -2.94 16.58 -20.78
C ARG A 77 -2.21 17.86 -20.38
N GLU A 78 -2.84 19.01 -20.54
CA GLU A 78 -2.26 20.29 -20.12
C GLU A 78 -2.22 20.44 -18.59
N GLN A 79 -3.23 19.94 -17.87
CA GLN A 79 -3.19 19.85 -16.40
C GLN A 79 -2.13 18.87 -15.91
N VAL A 80 -1.96 17.72 -16.57
CA VAL A 80 -0.90 16.75 -16.26
C VAL A 80 0.47 17.33 -16.60
N ALA A 81 0.63 18.05 -17.71
CA ALA A 81 1.87 18.74 -18.06
C ALA A 81 2.21 19.87 -17.08
N ARG A 82 1.21 20.65 -16.65
CA ARG A 82 1.35 21.68 -15.61
C ARG A 82 1.70 21.06 -14.26
N THR A 83 1.02 19.98 -13.90
CA THR A 83 1.27 19.22 -12.66
C THR A 83 2.65 18.56 -12.71
N ARG A 84 3.06 17.97 -13.83
CA ARG A 84 4.41 17.46 -14.06
C ARG A 84 5.45 18.54 -13.94
N LYS A 85 5.23 19.71 -14.54
CA LYS A 85 6.15 20.84 -14.40
C LYS A 85 6.28 21.27 -12.93
N LEU A 86 5.16 21.39 -12.23
CA LEU A 86 5.13 21.70 -10.80
C LEU A 86 5.83 20.62 -9.96
N PHE A 87 5.58 19.33 -10.23
CA PHE A 87 6.15 18.21 -9.48
C PHE A 87 7.63 17.96 -9.81
N ARG A 88 8.06 18.18 -11.05
CA ARG A 88 9.46 18.12 -11.47
C ARG A 88 10.29 19.24 -10.83
N GLU A 89 9.65 20.36 -10.52
CA GLU A 89 10.21 21.46 -9.75
C GLU A 89 10.11 21.23 -8.22
N LEU A 90 9.20 20.37 -7.75
CA LEU A 90 9.12 19.95 -6.34
C LEU A 90 10.26 18.98 -6.00
N SER A 91 10.99 19.31 -4.93
CA SER A 91 12.02 18.46 -4.36
C SER A 91 11.44 17.10 -3.91
N PRO A 92 12.24 16.03 -3.87
CA PRO A 92 11.81 14.72 -3.35
C PRO A 92 11.14 14.82 -1.95
N ALA A 93 11.63 15.73 -1.10
CA ALA A 93 11.07 15.98 0.23
C ALA A 93 9.63 16.52 0.17
N GLU A 94 9.33 17.43 -0.74
CA GLU A 94 7.98 18.00 -0.89
C GLU A 94 7.00 16.98 -1.47
N ARG A 95 7.48 16.07 -2.34
CA ARG A 95 6.66 14.97 -2.86
C ARG A 95 6.24 13.99 -1.75
N VAL A 96 7.18 13.62 -0.89
CA VAL A 96 6.91 12.80 0.30
C VAL A 96 5.91 13.49 1.23
N ALA A 97 6.05 14.81 1.42
CA ALA A 97 5.12 15.60 2.25
C ALA A 97 3.68 15.57 1.71
N ILE A 98 3.48 15.60 0.38
CA ILE A 98 2.15 15.48 -0.24
C ILE A 98 1.52 14.12 0.06
N VAL A 99 2.28 13.04 -0.08
CA VAL A 99 1.79 11.68 0.20
C VAL A 99 1.47 11.51 1.68
N GLN A 100 2.35 11.99 2.57
CA GLN A 100 2.12 11.96 4.02
C GLN A 100 0.85 12.73 4.40
N ARG A 101 0.66 13.94 3.85
CA ARG A 101 -0.55 14.74 4.07
C ARG A 101 -1.80 14.03 3.57
N ARG A 102 -1.74 13.35 2.42
CA ARG A 102 -2.86 12.55 1.91
C ARG A 102 -3.21 11.41 2.86
N ARG A 103 -2.22 10.69 3.39
CA ARG A 103 -2.44 9.62 4.38
C ARG A 103 -3.03 10.16 5.68
N GLU A 104 -2.56 11.31 6.15
CA GLU A 104 -3.10 11.96 7.34
C GLU A 104 -4.57 12.33 7.18
N ILE A 105 -4.92 12.99 6.07
CA ILE A 105 -6.32 13.29 5.73
C ILE A 105 -7.14 11.99 5.59
N GLY A 106 -6.57 10.94 4.98
CA GLY A 106 -7.20 9.63 4.88
C GLY A 106 -7.55 9.05 6.25
N ARG A 107 -6.63 9.14 7.22
CA ARG A 107 -6.89 8.72 8.61
C ARG A 107 -7.96 9.56 9.29
N GLU A 108 -7.94 10.89 9.11
CA GLU A 108 -9.02 11.74 9.61
C GLU A 108 -10.37 11.36 9.01
N LEU A 109 -10.43 11.03 7.72
CA LEU A 109 -11.65 10.62 7.04
C LEU A 109 -12.20 9.29 7.56
N MET A 110 -11.36 8.38 8.05
CA MET A 110 -11.83 7.15 8.70
C MET A 110 -12.45 7.42 10.07
N ASN A 111 -11.91 8.39 10.82
CA ASN A 111 -12.39 8.72 12.17
C ASN A 111 -13.67 9.57 12.16
N ARG A 112 -13.96 10.29 11.08
CA ARG A 112 -15.19 11.09 10.96
C ARG A 112 -16.38 10.20 10.63
N GLN A 113 -17.42 10.18 11.45
CA GLN A 113 -18.64 9.45 11.10
C GLN A 113 -19.58 10.31 10.23
N LEU A 114 -20.35 9.69 9.35
CA LEU A 114 -21.42 10.35 8.61
C LEU A 114 -22.74 10.19 9.35
N SER A 115 -23.29 11.30 9.84
CA SER A 115 -24.62 11.31 10.46
C SER A 115 -25.69 10.81 9.47
N GLY A 116 -26.50 9.85 9.92
CA GLY A 116 -27.64 9.32 9.16
C GLY A 116 -27.27 8.45 7.95
N ALA A 117 -26.00 8.02 7.82
CA ALA A 117 -25.62 7.04 6.81
C ALA A 117 -25.82 5.60 7.34
N ALA A 118 -26.36 4.71 6.50
CA ALA A 118 -26.31 3.28 6.77
C ALA A 118 -24.85 2.81 6.57
N VAL A 119 -24.30 2.10 7.57
CA VAL A 119 -22.91 1.66 7.58
C VAL A 119 -22.80 0.17 7.81
N VAL A 120 -21.76 -0.42 7.25
CA VAL A 120 -21.28 -1.76 7.64
C VAL A 120 -19.96 -1.57 8.38
N GLN A 121 -19.91 -1.99 9.64
CA GLN A 121 -18.66 -2.03 10.38
C GLN A 121 -17.84 -3.24 9.92
N ALA A 122 -16.55 -3.01 9.65
CA ALA A 122 -15.61 -4.05 9.26
C ALA A 122 -14.31 -3.92 10.05
N THR A 123 -13.80 -5.05 10.53
CA THR A 123 -12.46 -5.14 11.11
C THR A 123 -11.44 -5.25 9.99
N VAL A 124 -10.46 -4.35 9.98
CA VAL A 124 -9.35 -4.34 9.03
C VAL A 124 -8.10 -4.76 9.76
N ARG A 125 -7.65 -5.98 9.48
CA ARG A 125 -6.37 -6.50 9.92
C ARG A 125 -5.49 -6.74 8.71
N LEU A 126 -4.40 -5.98 8.60
CA LEU A 126 -3.39 -6.14 7.54
C LEU A 126 -2.10 -6.60 8.20
N ASN A 127 -1.61 -7.78 7.81
CA ASN A 127 -0.36 -8.33 8.28
C ASN A 127 0.83 -7.57 7.68
N HIS A 128 0.81 -7.31 6.37
CA HIS A 128 1.99 -6.84 5.65
C HIS A 128 2.10 -5.31 5.61
N THR A 129 3.30 -4.80 5.89
CA THR A 129 3.60 -3.36 5.97
C THR A 129 3.40 -2.62 4.66
N ARG A 130 3.46 -3.29 3.51
CA ARG A 130 3.30 -2.69 2.17
C ARG A 130 1.86 -2.28 1.87
N LEU A 131 0.88 -2.99 2.44
CA LEU A 131 -0.54 -2.72 2.19
C LEU A 131 -1.10 -1.63 3.08
N LYS A 132 -0.54 -1.42 4.27
CA LYS A 132 -1.00 -0.36 5.18
C LYS A 132 -0.95 1.03 4.54
N PRO A 133 0.17 1.50 3.95
CA PRO A 133 0.24 2.78 3.28
C PRO A 133 -0.80 2.92 2.17
N LEU A 134 -0.98 1.86 1.36
CA LEU A 134 -1.95 1.83 0.28
C LEU A 134 -3.39 1.96 0.79
N PHE A 135 -3.71 1.24 1.86
CA PHE A 135 -4.99 1.31 2.54
C PHE A 135 -5.26 2.73 3.05
N GLU A 136 -4.38 3.27 3.89
CA GLU A 136 -4.56 4.61 4.49
C GLU A 136 -4.65 5.72 3.44
N GLN A 137 -3.92 5.56 2.33
CA GLN A 137 -3.85 6.56 1.27
C GLN A 137 -5.08 6.56 0.35
N TRP A 138 -5.70 5.41 0.09
CA TRP A 138 -6.71 5.30 -0.97
C TRP A 138 -8.08 4.85 -0.50
N TRP A 139 -8.15 3.87 0.40
CA TRP A 139 -9.42 3.29 0.80
C TRP A 139 -10.38 4.31 1.44
N PRO A 140 -9.94 5.24 2.32
CA PRO A 140 -10.83 6.25 2.89
C PRO A 140 -11.49 7.14 1.83
N TYR A 141 -10.74 7.51 0.79
CA TYR A 141 -11.27 8.33 -0.30
C TYR A 141 -12.23 7.54 -1.17
N LEU A 142 -11.92 6.29 -1.52
CA LEU A 142 -12.84 5.42 -2.24
C LEU A 142 -14.15 5.22 -1.47
N ASN A 143 -14.04 5.05 -0.15
CA ASN A 143 -15.19 4.90 0.74
C ASN A 143 -16.10 6.13 0.72
N ARG A 144 -15.53 7.32 0.93
CA ARG A 144 -16.27 8.60 0.87
C ARG A 144 -16.79 8.94 -0.52
N MET A 145 -15.97 8.71 -1.53
CA MET A 145 -16.31 8.93 -2.93
C MET A 145 -17.56 8.13 -3.28
N SER A 146 -17.59 6.85 -2.95
CA SER A 146 -18.68 5.96 -3.38
C SER A 146 -20.06 6.40 -2.87
N ILE A 147 -20.18 6.80 -1.60
CA ILE A 147 -21.45 7.31 -1.05
C ILE A 147 -21.80 8.70 -1.60
N ASN A 148 -20.80 9.57 -1.78
CA ASN A 148 -21.03 10.89 -2.35
C ASN A 148 -21.39 10.82 -3.83
N LEU A 149 -20.89 9.83 -4.57
CA LEU A 149 -21.23 9.60 -5.96
C LEU A 149 -22.70 9.19 -6.10
N GLN A 150 -23.23 8.39 -5.17
CA GLN A 150 -24.66 8.05 -5.14
C GLN A 150 -25.54 9.28 -4.83
N ARG A 151 -25.09 10.15 -3.91
CA ARG A 151 -25.87 11.32 -3.46
C ARG A 151 -25.81 12.50 -4.42
N PHE A 152 -24.62 12.82 -4.93
CA PHE A 152 -24.31 14.04 -5.66
C PHE A 152 -23.75 13.79 -7.06
N GLY A 153 -23.64 12.53 -7.48
CA GLY A 153 -23.06 12.18 -8.78
C GLY A 153 -23.83 12.83 -9.94
N ARG A 154 -25.16 12.77 -9.92
CA ARG A 154 -25.99 13.35 -10.99
C ARG A 154 -25.82 14.87 -11.09
N SER A 155 -25.75 15.57 -9.97
CA SER A 155 -25.56 17.03 -9.96
C SER A 155 -24.15 17.47 -10.31
N THR A 156 -23.16 16.59 -10.12
CA THR A 156 -21.73 16.89 -10.32
C THR A 156 -21.26 16.56 -11.73
N PHE A 157 -21.78 15.47 -12.30
CA PHE A 157 -21.33 14.92 -13.58
C PHE A 157 -22.43 14.97 -14.66
N GLY A 158 -23.71 15.13 -14.30
CA GLY A 158 -24.81 14.81 -15.21
C GLY A 158 -25.05 13.30 -15.29
N THR A 159 -26.07 12.88 -16.04
CA THR A 159 -26.50 11.47 -16.07
C THR A 159 -25.55 10.58 -16.88
N GLU A 160 -25.10 11.05 -18.04
CA GLU A 160 -24.25 10.30 -18.97
C GLU A 160 -22.86 10.04 -18.39
N ASP A 161 -22.16 11.11 -17.97
CA ASP A 161 -20.83 11.00 -17.37
C ASP A 161 -20.83 10.20 -16.06
N LEU A 162 -21.90 10.30 -15.26
CA LEU A 162 -22.04 9.48 -14.05
C LEU A 162 -22.09 7.98 -14.38
N GLY A 163 -22.83 7.63 -15.44
CA GLY A 163 -22.88 6.26 -15.96
C GLY A 163 -21.50 5.75 -16.33
N THR A 164 -20.75 6.55 -17.10
CA THR A 164 -19.37 6.22 -17.52
C THR A 164 -18.42 6.08 -16.33
N VAL A 165 -18.45 7.01 -15.36
CA VAL A 165 -17.59 6.94 -14.16
C VAL A 165 -17.89 5.68 -13.35
N THR A 166 -19.18 5.37 -13.14
CA THR A 166 -19.60 4.18 -12.39
C THR A 166 -19.19 2.90 -13.11
N ALA A 167 -19.45 2.81 -14.41
CA ALA A 167 -19.09 1.65 -15.23
C ALA A 167 -17.58 1.39 -15.23
N TRP A 168 -16.76 2.45 -15.27
CA TRP A 168 -15.30 2.31 -15.17
C TRP A 168 -14.88 1.70 -13.83
N PHE A 169 -15.40 2.20 -12.71
CA PHE A 169 -15.07 1.67 -11.39
C PHE A 169 -15.51 0.22 -11.23
N GLU A 170 -16.71 -0.11 -11.70
CA GLU A 170 -17.23 -1.49 -11.67
C GLU A 170 -16.36 -2.45 -12.48
N LYS A 171 -15.96 -2.05 -13.70
CA LYS A 171 -15.05 -2.83 -14.55
C LYS A 171 -13.70 -3.02 -13.87
N GLN A 172 -13.05 -1.94 -13.42
CA GLN A 172 -11.71 -2.02 -12.85
C GLN A 172 -11.66 -2.80 -11.54
N VAL A 173 -12.64 -2.62 -10.65
CA VAL A 173 -12.72 -3.43 -9.43
C VAL A 173 -13.02 -4.88 -9.75
N GLY A 174 -13.88 -5.18 -10.72
CA GLY A 174 -14.14 -6.55 -11.17
C GLY A 174 -12.89 -7.25 -11.73
N GLU A 175 -12.10 -6.56 -12.55
CA GLU A 175 -10.82 -7.07 -13.07
C GLU A 175 -9.80 -7.32 -11.97
N LEU A 176 -9.70 -6.41 -10.99
CA LEU A 176 -8.82 -6.59 -9.84
C LEU A 176 -9.28 -7.73 -8.92
N GLU A 177 -10.59 -7.88 -8.71
CA GLU A 177 -11.16 -8.98 -7.92
C GLU A 177 -10.81 -10.33 -8.56
N ALA A 178 -10.99 -10.45 -9.88
CA ALA A 178 -10.62 -11.66 -10.61
C ALA A 178 -9.12 -11.96 -10.49
N TYR A 179 -8.26 -10.94 -10.65
CA TYR A 179 -6.82 -11.09 -10.50
C TYR A 179 -6.42 -11.54 -9.10
N VAL A 180 -6.92 -10.88 -8.04
CA VAL A 180 -6.57 -11.22 -6.66
C VAL A 180 -7.10 -12.60 -6.28
N GLU A 181 -8.30 -12.96 -6.75
CA GLU A 181 -8.86 -14.30 -6.53
C GLU A 181 -8.01 -15.39 -7.19
N GLU A 182 -7.56 -15.16 -8.43
CA GLU A 182 -6.63 -16.06 -9.10
C GLU A 182 -5.31 -16.19 -8.32
N GLN A 183 -4.70 -15.07 -7.91
CA GLN A 183 -3.47 -15.08 -7.13
C GLN A 183 -3.63 -15.84 -5.80
N LEU A 184 -4.76 -15.67 -5.12
CA LEU A 184 -5.04 -16.39 -3.87
C LEU A 184 -5.15 -17.88 -4.09
N ASN A 185 -5.89 -18.32 -5.11
CA ASN A 185 -6.07 -19.73 -5.42
C ASN A 185 -4.74 -20.38 -5.86
N VAL A 186 -3.95 -19.69 -6.68
CA VAL A 186 -2.64 -20.17 -7.11
C VAL A 186 -1.68 -20.26 -5.93
N ALA A 187 -1.54 -19.21 -5.13
CA ALA A 187 -0.61 -19.18 -3.99
C ALA A 187 -0.99 -20.22 -2.92
N ALA A 188 -2.28 -20.37 -2.62
CA ALA A 188 -2.77 -21.40 -1.71
C ALA A 188 -2.46 -22.82 -2.24
N GLY A 189 -2.74 -23.09 -3.52
CA GLY A 189 -2.46 -24.38 -4.13
C GLY A 189 -0.95 -24.71 -4.19
N PHE A 190 -0.10 -23.72 -4.43
CA PHE A 190 1.36 -23.91 -4.36
C PHE A 190 1.84 -24.20 -2.94
N ARG A 191 1.30 -23.49 -1.94
CA ARG A 191 1.58 -23.75 -0.53
C ARG A 191 1.21 -25.19 -0.17
N GLU A 192 -0.02 -25.62 -0.45
CA GLU A 192 -0.51 -26.96 -0.10
C GLU A 192 0.34 -28.06 -0.72
N LYS A 193 0.66 -27.95 -2.01
CA LYS A 193 1.51 -28.93 -2.72
C LYS A 193 2.93 -28.97 -2.16
N THR A 194 3.49 -27.80 -1.86
CA THR A 194 4.84 -27.68 -1.32
C THR A 194 4.92 -28.29 0.08
N GLU A 195 3.98 -27.92 0.95
CA GLU A 195 3.88 -28.43 2.30
C GLU A 195 3.68 -29.96 2.32
N GLY A 196 2.82 -30.48 1.44
CA GLY A 196 2.62 -31.92 1.28
C GLY A 196 3.91 -32.64 0.88
N ARG A 197 4.57 -32.18 -0.18
CA ARG A 197 5.83 -32.76 -0.67
C ARG A 197 6.93 -32.77 0.40
N MET A 198 7.12 -31.65 1.11
CA MET A 198 8.14 -31.55 2.15
C MET A 198 7.87 -32.50 3.31
N LYS A 199 6.60 -32.60 3.75
CA LYS A 199 6.20 -33.57 4.79
C LYS A 199 6.42 -35.02 4.36
N GLU A 200 6.09 -35.36 3.11
CA GLU A 200 6.30 -36.70 2.54
C GLU A 200 7.80 -37.06 2.47
N GLN A 201 8.66 -36.09 2.19
CA GLN A 201 10.11 -36.27 2.14
C GLN A 201 10.77 -36.29 3.54
N GLY A 202 10.02 -35.98 4.59
CA GLY A 202 10.54 -35.86 5.96
C GLY A 202 11.34 -34.56 6.18
N ASP A 203 11.16 -33.56 5.32
CA ASP A 203 11.80 -32.26 5.44
C ASP A 203 11.16 -31.43 6.56
N ILE A 204 11.94 -30.49 7.11
CA ILE A 204 11.43 -29.51 8.07
C ILE A 204 10.60 -28.47 7.32
N VAL A 205 9.33 -28.29 7.71
CA VAL A 205 8.45 -27.26 7.18
C VAL A 205 8.38 -26.08 8.14
N PHE A 206 8.76 -24.90 7.66
CA PHE A 206 8.60 -23.65 8.40
C PHE A 206 7.20 -23.07 8.17
N ALA A 207 6.46 -22.82 9.26
CA ALA A 207 5.12 -22.24 9.22
C ALA A 207 5.15 -20.83 9.84
N PRO A 208 5.50 -19.78 9.07
CA PRO A 208 5.58 -18.42 9.59
C PRO A 208 4.20 -17.95 10.10
N THR A 209 4.21 -17.20 11.20
CA THR A 209 3.00 -16.60 11.77
C THR A 209 3.26 -15.13 12.08
N VAL A 210 2.36 -14.26 11.64
CA VAL A 210 2.46 -12.82 11.88
C VAL A 210 1.92 -12.49 13.28
N THR A 211 2.83 -12.17 14.20
CA THR A 211 2.51 -11.89 15.61
C THR A 211 1.98 -10.47 15.82
N LYS A 212 2.48 -9.50 15.05
CA LYS A 212 2.07 -8.10 15.12
C LYS A 212 1.63 -7.62 13.73
N PRO A 213 0.32 -7.48 13.47
CA PRO A 213 -0.14 -6.96 12.19
C PRO A 213 0.29 -5.51 12.00
N SER A 214 0.52 -5.12 10.75
CA SER A 214 0.85 -3.74 10.38
C SER A 214 -0.27 -2.74 10.72
N LEU A 215 -1.53 -3.20 10.63
CA LEU A 215 -2.74 -2.45 10.92
C LEU A 215 -3.78 -3.38 11.53
N ASP A 216 -4.45 -2.93 12.59
CA ASP A 216 -5.61 -3.60 13.19
C ASP A 216 -6.56 -2.52 13.73
N ILE A 217 -7.62 -2.23 12.97
CA ILE A 217 -8.59 -1.18 13.26
C ILE A 217 -10.00 -1.59 12.86
N GLN A 218 -11.01 -0.92 13.40
CA GLN A 218 -12.39 -0.99 12.89
C GLN A 218 -12.68 0.20 12.00
N VAL A 219 -13.36 -0.02 10.88
CA VAL A 219 -13.77 1.03 9.94
C VAL A 219 -15.23 0.89 9.55
N GLU A 220 -15.82 2.00 9.12
CA GLU A 220 -17.17 2.04 8.58
C GLU A 220 -17.15 2.07 7.06
N ALA A 221 -17.73 1.07 6.41
CA ALA A 221 -17.96 1.08 4.97
C ALA A 221 -19.36 1.63 4.66
N TYR A 222 -19.41 2.66 3.81
CA TYR A 222 -20.65 3.35 3.45
C TYR A 222 -21.31 2.82 2.16
N SER A 223 -20.68 1.84 1.49
CA SER A 223 -21.23 1.26 0.27
C SER A 223 -20.69 -0.14 0.02
N ARG A 224 -21.43 -0.91 -0.82
CA ARG A 224 -20.98 -2.21 -1.32
C ARG A 224 -19.65 -2.13 -2.07
N PHE A 225 -19.46 -1.06 -2.87
CA PHE A 225 -18.20 -0.81 -3.56
C PHE A 225 -17.02 -0.73 -2.59
N SER A 226 -17.18 -0.02 -1.47
CA SER A 226 -16.11 0.14 -0.46
C SER A 226 -15.75 -1.18 0.22
N MET A 227 -16.76 -2.02 0.47
CA MET A 227 -16.55 -3.38 1.00
C MET A 227 -15.83 -4.29 0.01
N ARG A 228 -16.13 -4.17 -1.29
CA ARG A 228 -15.42 -4.91 -2.34
C ARG A 228 -13.95 -4.54 -2.40
N VAL A 229 -13.64 -3.25 -2.44
CA VAL A 229 -12.25 -2.76 -2.39
C VAL A 229 -11.55 -3.19 -1.08
N LEU A 230 -12.25 -3.16 0.05
CA LEU A 230 -11.68 -3.63 1.32
C LEU A 230 -11.36 -5.13 1.27
N SER A 231 -12.31 -5.95 0.81
CA SER A 231 -12.15 -7.40 0.65
C SER A 231 -10.97 -7.72 -0.25
N LEU A 232 -10.78 -6.95 -1.32
CA LEU A 232 -9.66 -7.09 -2.25
C LEU A 232 -8.31 -6.88 -1.57
N LEU A 233 -8.15 -5.81 -0.79
CA LEU A 233 -6.92 -5.55 -0.02
C LEU A 233 -6.66 -6.66 1.00
N LEU A 234 -7.68 -7.11 1.71
CA LEU A 234 -7.57 -8.20 2.71
C LEU A 234 -7.24 -9.55 2.06
N LYS A 235 -7.80 -9.86 0.88
CA LYS A 235 -7.46 -11.07 0.13
C LYS A 235 -6.02 -11.02 -0.36
N PHE A 236 -5.57 -9.89 -0.87
CA PHE A 236 -4.18 -9.76 -1.31
C PHE A 236 -3.19 -9.84 -0.14
N ASP A 237 -3.55 -9.34 1.05
CA ASP A 237 -2.77 -9.55 2.28
C ASP A 237 -2.60 -11.06 2.60
N LYS A 238 -3.65 -11.87 2.37
CA LYS A 238 -3.56 -13.34 2.51
C LYS A 238 -2.70 -14.00 1.42
N VAL A 239 -2.70 -13.47 0.20
CA VAL A 239 -1.77 -13.94 -0.86
C VAL A 239 -0.34 -13.78 -0.37
N MET A 240 -0.03 -12.65 0.26
CA MET A 240 1.29 -12.40 0.82
C MET A 240 1.64 -13.36 1.97
N ASP A 241 0.67 -13.77 2.82
CA ASP A 241 0.91 -14.81 3.84
C ASP A 241 1.37 -16.14 3.20
N HIS A 242 0.80 -16.51 2.03
CA HIS A 242 1.23 -17.69 1.27
C HIS A 242 2.61 -17.51 0.65
N PHE A 243 2.94 -16.31 0.17
CA PHE A 243 4.26 -16.00 -0.36
C PHE A 243 5.33 -16.06 0.73
N ASP A 244 5.06 -15.52 1.92
CA ASP A 244 5.96 -15.62 3.07
C ASP A 244 6.25 -17.09 3.41
N PHE A 245 5.23 -17.96 3.40
CA PHE A 245 5.44 -19.40 3.57
C PHE A 245 6.42 -19.97 2.54
N LEU A 246 6.25 -19.62 1.26
CA LEU A 246 7.12 -20.14 0.19
C LEU A 246 8.56 -19.62 0.32
N VAL A 247 8.75 -18.36 0.74
CA VAL A 247 10.06 -17.77 0.99
C VAL A 247 10.75 -18.43 2.17
N TRP A 248 10.05 -18.61 3.30
CA TRP A 248 10.61 -19.27 4.49
C TRP A 248 11.05 -20.71 4.25
N ASN A 249 10.42 -21.39 3.29
CA ASN A 249 10.77 -22.76 2.91
C ASN A 249 11.71 -22.83 1.68
N GLY A 250 12.28 -21.70 1.24
CA GLY A 250 13.27 -21.66 0.16
C GLY A 250 12.74 -22.07 -1.21
N VAL A 251 11.42 -22.03 -1.41
CA VAL A 251 10.76 -22.39 -2.69
C VAL A 251 10.65 -21.18 -3.62
N ARG A 252 10.66 -19.98 -3.05
CA ARG A 252 10.54 -18.72 -3.78
C ARG A 252 11.48 -17.68 -3.19
N ASP A 253 12.03 -16.82 -4.03
CA ASP A 253 12.88 -15.72 -3.59
C ASP A 253 12.06 -14.50 -3.19
N GLN A 254 12.60 -13.68 -2.29
CA GLN A 254 11.96 -12.44 -1.84
C GLN A 254 11.74 -11.46 -3.00
N SER A 255 12.65 -11.42 -3.98
CA SER A 255 12.51 -10.57 -5.18
C SER A 255 11.25 -10.90 -5.99
N ASP A 256 10.91 -12.18 -6.11
CA ASP A 256 9.72 -12.60 -6.86
C ASP A 256 8.43 -12.16 -6.15
N VAL A 257 8.45 -12.09 -4.82
CA VAL A 257 7.35 -11.58 -4.01
C VAL A 257 7.22 -10.06 -4.17
N ASP A 258 8.35 -9.37 -4.26
CA ASP A 258 8.40 -7.93 -4.48
C ASP A 258 7.85 -7.54 -5.86
N GLU A 259 8.17 -8.32 -6.89
CA GLU A 259 7.64 -8.14 -8.24
C GLU A 259 6.12 -8.35 -8.32
N GLU A 260 5.58 -9.39 -7.67
CA GLU A 260 4.13 -9.61 -7.64
C GLU A 260 3.40 -8.52 -6.84
N THR A 261 4.00 -8.07 -5.73
CA THR A 261 3.47 -6.93 -4.98
C THR A 261 3.43 -5.69 -5.87
N THR A 262 4.52 -5.40 -6.58
CA THR A 262 4.61 -4.26 -7.50
C THR A 262 3.58 -4.38 -8.63
N ARG A 263 3.35 -5.58 -9.15
CA ARG A 263 2.34 -5.84 -10.19
C ARG A 263 0.93 -5.55 -9.68
N PHE A 264 0.60 -5.98 -8.47
CA PHE A 264 -0.67 -5.65 -7.82
C PHE A 264 -0.82 -4.13 -7.65
N LEU A 265 0.19 -3.45 -7.12
CA LEU A 265 0.18 -2.00 -6.92
C LEU A 265 -0.09 -1.25 -8.23
N ARG A 266 0.59 -1.61 -9.33
CA ARG A 266 0.36 -1.01 -10.66
C ARG A 266 -1.09 -1.16 -11.14
N LYS A 267 -1.76 -2.26 -10.80
CA LYS A 267 -3.18 -2.46 -11.17
C LYS A 267 -4.13 -1.71 -10.24
N PHE A 268 -3.81 -1.62 -8.95
CA PHE A 268 -4.66 -0.97 -7.95
C PHE A 268 -4.58 0.56 -8.01
N HIS A 269 -3.40 1.10 -8.27
CA HIS A 269 -3.12 2.54 -8.20
C HIS A 269 -4.07 3.40 -9.06
N PRO A 270 -4.39 3.05 -10.32
CA PRO A 270 -5.34 3.81 -11.13
C PRO A 270 -6.71 3.96 -10.46
N VAL A 271 -7.18 2.92 -9.75
CA VAL A 271 -8.44 2.95 -9.00
C VAL A 271 -8.34 3.92 -7.81
N GLY A 272 -7.24 3.86 -7.06
CA GLY A 272 -6.97 4.78 -5.95
C GLY A 272 -6.95 6.24 -6.39
N VAL A 273 -6.17 6.55 -7.43
CA VAL A 273 -6.01 7.90 -7.99
C VAL A 273 -7.35 8.43 -8.50
N ARG A 274 -8.07 7.65 -9.33
CA ARG A 274 -9.36 8.09 -9.86
C ARG A 274 -10.40 8.25 -8.75
N GLY A 275 -10.36 7.39 -7.72
CA GLY A 275 -11.18 7.51 -6.52
C GLY A 275 -10.97 8.83 -5.79
N TYR A 276 -9.70 9.19 -5.55
CA TYR A 276 -9.32 10.44 -4.93
C TYR A 276 -9.76 11.66 -5.76
N MET A 277 -9.50 11.67 -7.08
CA MET A 277 -9.91 12.78 -7.95
C MET A 277 -11.43 12.95 -8.01
N THR A 278 -12.16 11.84 -8.06
CA THR A 278 -13.62 11.84 -8.04
C THR A 278 -14.15 12.35 -6.70
N HIS A 279 -13.54 11.95 -5.58
CA HIS A 279 -13.86 12.49 -4.26
C HIS A 279 -13.70 14.01 -4.22
N LEU A 280 -12.57 14.53 -4.67
CA LEU A 280 -12.31 15.97 -4.68
C LEU A 280 -13.34 16.73 -5.52
N ARG A 281 -13.65 16.25 -6.73
CA ARG A 281 -14.64 16.88 -7.61
C ARG A 281 -16.03 16.90 -6.98
N LEU A 282 -16.44 15.81 -6.33
CA LEU A 282 -17.71 15.78 -5.58
C LEU A 282 -17.73 16.81 -4.44
N MET A 283 -16.61 16.98 -3.72
CA MET A 283 -16.55 17.92 -2.59
C MET A 283 -16.50 19.39 -3.04
N THR A 284 -15.89 19.70 -4.19
CA THR A 284 -15.83 21.07 -4.70
C THR A 284 -17.16 21.51 -5.30
N THR A 285 -17.85 20.64 -6.03
CA THR A 285 -19.18 20.95 -6.60
C THR A 285 -20.25 21.14 -5.51
N VAL A 286 -20.18 20.38 -4.40
CA VAL A 286 -21.11 20.55 -3.27
C VAL A 286 -20.87 21.86 -2.50
N ARG A 287 -19.63 22.36 -2.44
CA ARG A 287 -19.27 23.60 -1.73
C ARG A 287 -19.41 24.87 -2.56
N GLY A 288 -19.57 24.75 -3.88
CA GLY A 288 -19.73 25.87 -4.81
C GLY A 288 -21.19 26.29 -5.07
N ARG A 289 -22.15 25.71 -4.32
CA ARG A 289 -23.55 26.14 -4.23
C ARG A 289 -23.80 26.70 -2.85
#